data_AF-A0A183CMZ2-F1
#
_entry.id   AF-A0A183CMZ2-F1
#
_cell.length_a   1.000
_cell.length_b   1.000
_cell.length_c   1.000
_cell.angle_alpha   90.00
_cell.angle_beta   90.00
_cell.angle_gamma   90.00
#
_symmetry.space_group_name_H-M   'P 1'
#
loop_
_entity.id
_entity.type
_entity.pdbx_description
1 polymer ?
#
loop_
_entity_poly.entity_id
_entity_poly.type
_entity_poly.pdbx_seq_one_letter_code
_entity_poly.pdbx_strand_id
1 'polypeptide(L)'
;MPTSTNSINGGHITADPVQQKEMNESLKSGQAMVVAKLEEYQNKQHQNTDALTEAQKTNEQLNDLLGQFVEEQKETNRMLQNQMDELGNSSKKELEKEMDQLKQQVIVKMEQHQKEQQQNIGDLQKTQVMIALFSLNGQYRKGIPAFSITNGTSIGLATKQMPLNYWLGAYEGTYAYSYSGTFWDHAHAIDGKEPPEFGKCDVVGCGVNLATRQIIYTKNGQRLDTANLFVDSAANLFDLFPCISMSHPGDKIEANFGPNFKFNIADGI
;
A
#
# COMPACT_ATOMS: atom_id res chain seq x y z
N MET A 1 -24.31 148.76 25.55
CA MET A 1 -23.47 148.05 24.57
C MET A 1 -24.26 146.89 23.97
N PRO A 2 -24.07 146.57 22.68
CA PRO A 2 -25.15 146.58 21.69
C PRO A 2 -25.69 145.21 21.28
N THR A 3 -26.92 145.26 20.76
CA THR A 3 -27.48 144.57 19.57
C THR A 3 -26.67 143.45 18.91
N SER A 4 -27.35 142.32 18.64
CA SER A 4 -27.62 141.93 17.24
C SER A 4 -28.77 140.93 17.18
N THR A 5 -29.84 141.37 16.56
CA THR A 5 -30.95 140.58 16.03
C THR A 5 -30.47 139.71 14.87
N ASN A 6 -30.96 138.47 14.78
CA ASN A 6 -31.12 137.84 13.47
C ASN A 6 -32.45 137.09 13.43
N SER A 7 -33.41 137.73 12.79
CA SER A 7 -34.71 137.18 12.47
C SER A 7 -34.53 136.29 11.23
N ILE A 8 -34.60 134.98 11.39
CA ILE A 8 -34.67 134.05 10.27
C ILE A 8 -36.16 133.78 10.05
N ASN A 9 -36.71 134.39 9.01
CA ASN A 9 -38.00 134.05 8.43
C ASN A 9 -37.93 132.59 7.93
N GLY A 10 -38.28 131.65 8.81
CA GLY A 10 -38.58 130.28 8.42
C GLY A 10 -39.94 130.24 7.75
N GLY A 11 -39.97 130.43 6.43
CA GLY A 11 -41.17 130.20 5.62
C GLY A 11 -41.72 128.80 5.93
N HIS A 12 -42.93 128.76 6.48
CA HIS A 12 -43.67 127.53 6.66
C HIS A 12 -44.14 127.06 5.28
N ILE A 13 -43.32 126.23 4.62
CA ILE A 13 -43.68 125.54 3.38
C ILE A 13 -44.68 124.45 3.78
N THR A 14 -45.96 124.77 3.71
CA THR A 14 -47.01 123.75 3.76
C THR A 14 -46.94 122.95 2.47
N ALA A 15 -46.54 121.68 2.56
CA ALA A 15 -46.58 120.76 1.44
C ALA A 15 -48.01 120.66 0.89
N ASP A 16 -48.15 120.66 -0.44
CA ASP A 16 -49.45 120.50 -1.10
C ASP A 16 -50.10 119.18 -0.63
N PRO A 17 -51.34 119.21 -0.10
CA PRO A 17 -52.06 118.01 0.36
C PRO A 17 -52.13 116.88 -0.67
N VAL A 18 -52.10 117.22 -1.96
CA VAL A 18 -52.08 116.23 -3.06
C VAL A 18 -50.73 115.53 -3.12
N GLN A 19 -49.63 116.27 -3.03
CA GLN A 19 -48.26 115.72 -3.05
C GLN A 19 -47.97 114.86 -1.81
N GLN A 20 -48.46 115.27 -0.64
CA GLN A 20 -48.29 114.48 0.59
C GLN A 20 -49.09 113.17 0.58
N LYS A 21 -50.28 113.19 -0.05
CA LYS A 21 -51.09 111.99 -0.27
C LYS A 21 -50.41 111.04 -1.27
N GLU A 22 -49.87 111.54 -2.38
CA GLU A 22 -49.09 110.75 -3.33
C GLU A 22 -47.84 110.12 -2.70
N MET A 23 -47.12 110.88 -1.87
CA MET A 23 -45.93 110.37 -1.18
C MET A 23 -46.27 109.26 -0.18
N ASN A 24 -47.40 109.38 0.53
CA ASN A 24 -47.87 108.35 1.47
C ASN A 24 -48.38 107.09 0.73
N GLU A 25 -49.06 107.24 -0.40
CA GLU A 25 -49.48 106.10 -1.24
C GLU A 25 -48.26 105.42 -1.90
N SER A 26 -47.24 106.17 -2.32
CA SER A 26 -45.96 105.63 -2.79
C SER A 26 -45.20 104.88 -1.69
N LEU A 27 -45.19 105.41 -0.46
CA LEU A 27 -44.60 104.74 0.69
C LEU A 27 -45.32 103.44 1.04
N LYS A 28 -46.66 103.45 1.08
CA LYS A 28 -47.47 102.23 1.28
C LYS A 28 -47.23 101.21 0.18
N SER A 29 -47.12 101.65 -1.07
CA SER A 29 -46.79 100.80 -2.22
C SER A 29 -45.40 100.17 -2.08
N GLY A 30 -44.40 100.96 -1.70
CA GLY A 30 -43.04 100.48 -1.42
C GLY A 30 -43.00 99.48 -0.27
N GLN A 31 -43.71 99.75 0.83
CA GLN A 31 -43.85 98.84 1.96
C GLN A 31 -44.55 97.53 1.57
N ALA A 32 -45.65 97.61 0.82
CA ALA A 32 -46.36 96.43 0.32
C ALA A 32 -45.47 95.57 -0.59
N MET A 33 -44.65 96.19 -1.44
CA MET A 33 -43.70 95.48 -2.29
C MET A 33 -42.59 94.78 -1.48
N VAL A 34 -42.09 95.41 -0.41
CA VAL A 34 -41.10 94.80 0.48
C VAL A 34 -41.69 93.62 1.24
N VAL A 35 -42.92 93.75 1.77
CA VAL A 35 -43.65 92.67 2.45
C VAL A 35 -43.88 91.50 1.49
N ALA A 36 -44.34 91.76 0.26
CA ALA A 36 -44.55 90.72 -0.74
C ALA A 36 -43.26 89.96 -1.08
N LYS A 37 -42.11 90.65 -1.20
CA LYS A 37 -40.81 89.99 -1.42
C LYS A 37 -40.35 89.17 -0.22
N LEU A 38 -40.63 89.63 1.01
CA LEU A 38 -40.31 88.89 2.23
C LEU A 38 -41.18 87.62 2.36
N GLU A 39 -42.48 87.70 2.05
CA GLU A 39 -43.38 86.56 2.02
C GLU A 39 -42.96 85.56 0.93
N GLU A 40 -42.58 86.02 -0.26
CA GLU A 40 -42.08 85.15 -1.33
C GLU A 40 -40.78 84.43 -0.90
N TYR A 41 -39.88 85.14 -0.21
CA TYR A 41 -38.67 84.55 0.34
C TYR A 41 -38.98 83.51 1.43
N GLN A 42 -39.88 83.82 2.36
CA GLN A 42 -40.30 82.89 3.42
C GLN A 42 -40.96 81.64 2.85
N ASN A 43 -41.83 81.78 1.84
CA ASN A 43 -42.47 80.64 1.16
C ASN A 43 -41.44 79.75 0.45
N LYS A 44 -40.46 80.34 -0.24
CA LYS A 44 -39.35 79.57 -0.84
C LYS A 44 -38.53 78.82 0.23
N GLN A 45 -38.30 79.41 1.39
CA GLN A 45 -37.58 78.75 2.48
C GLN A 45 -38.38 77.60 3.11
N HIS A 46 -39.70 77.76 3.28
CA HIS A 46 -40.57 76.67 3.75
C HIS A 46 -40.58 75.51 2.74
N GLN A 47 -40.75 75.80 1.45
CA GLN A 47 -40.69 74.78 0.38
C GLN A 47 -39.35 74.03 0.36
N ASN A 48 -38.22 74.73 0.53
CA ASN A 48 -36.91 74.09 0.62
C ASN A 48 -36.78 73.20 1.87
N THR A 49 -37.35 73.62 3.00
CA THR A 49 -37.33 72.85 4.25
C THR A 49 -38.18 71.60 4.15
N ASP A 50 -39.36 71.69 3.55
CA ASP A 50 -40.26 70.56 3.32
C ASP A 50 -39.59 69.53 2.38
N ALA A 51 -39.01 70.00 1.27
CA ALA A 51 -38.28 69.15 0.33
C ALA A 51 -37.07 68.46 0.99
N LEU A 52 -36.33 69.16 1.86
CA LEU A 52 -35.21 68.58 2.60
C LEU A 52 -35.69 67.51 3.61
N THR A 53 -36.83 67.75 4.26
CA THR A 53 -37.42 66.81 5.23
C THR A 53 -37.91 65.54 4.53
N GLU A 54 -38.56 65.65 3.37
CA GLU A 54 -38.94 64.49 2.55
C GLU A 54 -37.72 63.70 2.06
N ALA A 55 -36.67 64.39 1.62
CA ALA A 55 -35.42 63.74 1.22
C ALA A 55 -34.75 63.01 2.40
N GLN A 56 -34.76 63.59 3.60
CA GLN A 56 -34.26 62.95 4.82
C GLN A 56 -35.06 61.68 5.17
N LYS A 57 -36.40 61.76 5.12
CA LYS A 57 -37.27 60.61 5.37
C LYS A 57 -37.05 59.47 4.38
N THR A 58 -36.83 59.82 3.10
CA THR A 58 -36.52 58.84 2.05
C THR A 58 -35.16 58.17 2.31
N ASN A 59 -34.17 58.91 2.79
CA ASN A 59 -32.86 58.36 3.19
C ASN A 59 -32.96 57.42 4.40
N GLU A 60 -33.79 57.75 5.40
CA GLU A 60 -34.03 56.86 6.54
C GLU A 60 -34.64 55.53 6.08
N GLN A 61 -35.66 55.59 5.21
CA GLN A 61 -36.27 54.38 4.63
C GLN A 61 -35.26 53.55 3.82
N LEU A 62 -34.37 54.22 3.07
CA LEU A 62 -33.33 53.54 2.30
C LEU A 62 -32.33 52.84 3.22
N ASN A 63 -31.96 53.45 4.35
CA ASN A 63 -31.06 52.87 5.34
C ASN A 63 -31.68 51.64 6.01
N ASP A 64 -32.97 51.68 6.34
CA ASP A 64 -33.69 50.53 6.90
C ASP A 64 -33.71 49.36 5.90
N LEU A 65 -34.00 49.64 4.62
CA LEU A 65 -33.98 48.63 3.56
C LEU A 65 -32.57 48.04 3.35
N LEU A 66 -31.54 48.89 3.39
CA LEU A 66 -30.13 48.46 3.35
C LEU A 66 -29.80 47.55 4.54
N GLY A 67 -30.25 47.89 5.75
CA GLY A 67 -30.06 47.07 6.94
C GLY A 67 -30.69 45.69 6.81
N GLN A 68 -31.91 45.61 6.28
CA GLN A 68 -32.61 44.34 6.01
C GLN A 68 -31.84 43.48 5.00
N PHE A 69 -31.40 44.09 3.88
CA PHE A 69 -30.63 43.38 2.86
C PHE A 69 -29.30 42.84 3.41
N VAL A 70 -28.62 43.61 4.27
CA VAL A 70 -27.36 43.17 4.90
C VAL A 70 -27.59 41.96 5.82
N GLU A 71 -28.64 41.96 6.64
CA GLU A 71 -28.93 40.81 7.50
C GLU A 71 -29.36 39.57 6.70
N GLU A 72 -30.14 39.73 5.62
CA GLU A 72 -30.46 38.61 4.70
C GLU A 72 -29.20 38.01 4.06
N GLN A 73 -28.27 38.86 3.61
CA GLN A 73 -26.98 38.41 3.06
C GLN A 73 -26.16 37.65 4.10
N LYS A 74 -26.14 38.13 5.35
CA LYS A 74 -25.42 37.49 6.45
C LYS A 74 -25.97 36.11 6.78
N GLU A 75 -27.29 35.96 6.81
CA GLU A 75 -27.92 34.66 7.05
C GLU A 75 -27.67 33.68 5.89
N THR A 76 -27.73 34.17 4.65
CA THR A 76 -27.41 33.36 3.46
C THR A 76 -25.97 32.85 3.50
N ASN A 77 -25.02 33.72 3.85
CA ASN A 77 -23.62 33.34 4.02
C ASN A 77 -23.42 32.33 5.16
N ARG A 78 -24.17 32.44 6.26
CA ARG A 78 -24.16 31.48 7.36
C ARG A 78 -24.65 30.10 6.91
N MET A 79 -25.75 30.04 6.16
CA MET A 79 -26.26 28.78 5.62
C MET A 79 -25.26 28.14 4.64
N LEU A 80 -24.69 28.92 3.73
CA LEU A 80 -23.68 28.44 2.78
C LEU A 80 -22.44 27.89 3.50
N GLN A 81 -21.97 28.57 4.54
CA GLN A 81 -20.84 28.09 5.34
C GLN A 81 -21.15 26.75 6.00
N ASN A 82 -22.32 26.62 6.63
CA ASN A 82 -22.75 25.35 7.25
C ASN A 82 -22.81 24.21 6.21
N GLN A 83 -23.34 24.48 5.01
CA GLN A 83 -23.39 23.48 3.94
C GLN A 83 -22.00 23.07 3.47
N MET A 84 -21.06 24.01 3.33
CA MET A 84 -19.66 23.70 2.98
C MET A 84 -19.00 22.82 4.05
N ASP A 85 -19.24 23.12 5.33
CA ASP A 85 -18.68 22.37 6.45
C ASP A 85 -19.28 20.94 6.52
N GLU A 86 -20.59 20.80 6.32
CA GLU A 86 -21.27 19.49 6.24
C GLU A 86 -20.75 18.63 5.08
N LEU A 87 -20.62 19.21 3.89
CA LEU A 87 -20.04 18.55 2.71
C LEU A 87 -18.60 18.10 2.98
N GLY A 88 -17.77 19.00 3.53
CA GLY A 88 -16.38 18.70 3.87
C GLY A 88 -16.25 17.56 4.87
N ASN A 89 -17.07 17.57 5.92
CA ASN A 89 -17.07 16.51 6.93
C ASN A 89 -17.57 15.16 6.39
N SER A 90 -18.61 15.18 5.54
CA SER A 90 -19.13 13.97 4.91
C SER A 90 -18.09 13.32 3.99
N SER A 91 -17.51 14.09 3.07
CA SER A 91 -16.48 13.58 2.15
C SER A 91 -15.24 13.08 2.88
N LYS A 92 -14.81 13.78 3.94
CA LYS A 92 -13.67 13.34 4.77
C LYS A 92 -13.95 11.98 5.41
N LYS A 93 -15.14 11.79 5.98
CA LYS A 93 -15.53 10.52 6.62
C LYS A 93 -15.57 9.36 5.63
N GLU A 94 -16.03 9.61 4.40
CA GLU A 94 -16.08 8.59 3.36
C GLU A 94 -14.68 8.19 2.88
N LEU A 95 -13.79 9.17 2.68
CA LEU A 95 -12.37 8.94 2.35
C LEU A 95 -11.64 8.15 3.44
N GLU A 96 -11.85 8.49 4.72
CA GLU A 96 -11.24 7.75 5.84
C GLU A 96 -11.70 6.28 5.85
N LYS A 97 -12.99 6.03 5.63
CA LYS A 97 -13.57 4.68 5.56
C LYS A 97 -12.98 3.86 4.40
N GLU A 98 -12.90 4.43 3.20
CA GLU A 98 -12.31 3.77 2.04
C GLU A 98 -10.83 3.46 2.25
N MET A 99 -10.09 4.40 2.84
CA MET A 99 -8.66 4.22 3.11
C MET A 99 -8.41 3.11 4.14
N ASP A 100 -9.22 3.02 5.19
CA ASP A 100 -9.09 1.93 6.17
C ASP A 100 -9.48 0.58 5.57
N GLN A 101 -10.49 0.53 4.71
CA GLN A 101 -10.83 -0.68 3.96
C GLN A 101 -9.70 -1.12 3.03
N LEU A 102 -9.05 -0.17 2.35
CA LEU A 102 -7.91 -0.44 1.46
C LEU A 102 -6.70 -0.96 2.26
N LYS A 103 -6.39 -0.33 3.39
CA LYS A 103 -5.30 -0.77 4.28
C LYS A 103 -5.50 -2.21 4.74
N GLN A 104 -6.71 -2.57 5.16
CA GLN A 104 -7.00 -3.93 5.60
C GLN A 104 -6.86 -4.96 4.45
N GLN A 105 -7.33 -4.63 3.25
CA GLN A 105 -7.16 -5.50 2.08
C GLN A 105 -5.68 -5.73 1.74
N VAL A 106 -4.85 -4.69 1.84
CA VAL A 106 -3.41 -4.77 1.58
C VAL A 106 -2.73 -5.66 2.62
N ILE A 107 -3.07 -5.54 3.91
CA ILE A 107 -2.54 -6.41 4.98
C ILE A 107 -2.87 -7.87 4.70
N VAL A 108 -4.14 -8.20 4.43
CA VAL A 108 -4.57 -9.59 4.16
C VAL A 108 -3.82 -10.18 2.96
N LYS A 109 -3.64 -9.40 1.88
CA LYS A 109 -2.88 -9.87 0.70
C LYS A 109 -1.40 -10.08 1.01
N MET A 110 -0.78 -9.22 1.80
CA MET A 110 0.62 -9.38 2.20
C MET A 110 0.82 -10.63 3.07
N GLU A 111 -0.07 -10.87 4.04
CA GLU A 111 -0.03 -12.08 4.88
C GLU A 111 -0.21 -13.35 4.06
N GLN A 112 -1.13 -13.33 3.08
CA GLN A 112 -1.34 -14.46 2.17
C GLN A 112 -0.08 -14.75 1.35
N HIS A 113 0.51 -13.72 0.74
CA HIS A 113 1.76 -13.89 -0.01
C HIS A 113 2.90 -14.39 0.90
N GLN A 114 3.00 -13.91 2.14
CA GLN A 114 4.01 -14.38 3.09
C GLN A 114 3.83 -15.88 3.41
N LYS A 115 2.60 -16.33 3.63
CA LYS A 115 2.28 -17.75 3.86
C LYS A 115 2.60 -18.62 2.65
N GLU A 116 2.27 -18.17 1.45
CA GLU A 116 2.59 -18.86 0.20
C GLU A 116 4.11 -19.02 0.02
N GLN A 117 4.88 -17.97 0.30
CA GLN A 117 6.35 -18.04 0.25
C GLN A 117 6.93 -18.99 1.29
N GLN A 118 6.43 -18.98 2.54
CA GLN A 118 6.86 -19.92 3.57
C GLN A 118 6.56 -21.38 3.20
N GLN A 119 5.38 -21.64 2.63
CA GLN A 119 5.00 -22.96 2.15
C GLN A 119 5.91 -23.43 1.02
N ASN A 120 6.17 -22.58 0.03
CA ASN A 120 7.06 -22.87 -1.09
C ASN A 120 8.50 -23.18 -0.63
N ILE A 121 9.00 -22.47 0.39
CA ILE A 121 10.31 -22.75 1.00
C ILE A 121 10.30 -24.13 1.66
N GLY A 122 9.26 -24.46 2.44
CA GLY A 122 9.14 -25.76 3.09
C GLY A 122 9.07 -26.92 2.10
N ASP A 123 8.33 -26.75 1.01
CA ASP A 123 8.22 -27.75 -0.05
C ASP A 123 9.51 -27.88 -0.87
N LEU A 124 10.23 -26.77 -1.11
CA LEU A 124 11.55 -26.79 -1.73
C LEU A 124 12.58 -27.50 -0.85
N GLN A 125 12.58 -27.25 0.46
CA GLN A 125 13.45 -27.93 1.42
C GLN A 125 13.16 -29.44 1.48
N LYS A 126 11.89 -29.84 1.49
CA LYS A 126 11.48 -31.26 1.40
C LYS A 126 11.91 -31.90 0.08
N THR A 127 11.78 -31.18 -1.04
CA THR A 127 12.18 -31.64 -2.37
C THR A 127 13.71 -31.75 -2.49
N GLN A 128 14.44 -30.82 -1.88
CA GLN A 128 15.91 -30.84 -1.79
C GLN A 128 16.39 -32.10 -1.05
N VAL A 129 15.78 -32.46 0.08
CA VAL A 129 16.07 -33.73 0.77
C VAL A 129 15.71 -34.96 -0.10
N MET A 130 14.74 -34.82 -1.01
CA MET A 130 14.18 -35.94 -1.79
C MET A 130 15.02 -36.38 -3.01
N ILE A 131 15.90 -35.53 -3.57
CA ILE A 131 16.53 -35.78 -4.89
C ILE A 131 17.44 -37.02 -4.93
N ALA A 132 17.91 -37.55 -3.80
CA ALA A 132 18.90 -38.63 -3.81
C ALA A 132 18.41 -40.00 -3.32
N LEU A 133 17.18 -40.16 -2.81
CA LEU A 133 16.74 -41.46 -2.29
C LEU A 133 16.16 -42.35 -3.39
N PHE A 134 16.91 -43.36 -3.80
CA PHE A 134 16.38 -44.47 -4.60
C PHE A 134 16.59 -45.79 -3.88
N SER A 135 15.55 -46.63 -3.86
CA SER A 135 15.58 -47.96 -3.24
C SER A 135 15.48 -49.05 -4.29
N LEU A 136 16.28 -50.11 -4.17
CA LEU A 136 16.17 -51.29 -5.04
C LEU A 136 15.28 -52.34 -4.41
N ASN A 137 14.25 -52.82 -5.10
CA ASN A 137 13.38 -53.89 -4.61
C ASN A 137 13.73 -55.23 -5.29
N GLY A 138 14.05 -56.25 -4.50
CA GLY A 138 14.02 -57.65 -4.94
C GLY A 138 12.72 -58.36 -4.53
N GLN A 139 11.54 -57.89 -4.93
CA GLN A 139 10.31 -58.57 -4.49
C GLN A 139 10.00 -59.84 -5.30
N TYR A 140 9.62 -60.92 -4.60
CA TYR A 140 8.93 -62.07 -5.20
C TYR A 140 7.43 -61.78 -5.26
N ARG A 141 6.88 -61.49 -6.44
CA ARG A 141 5.42 -61.51 -6.66
C ARG A 141 5.02 -62.92 -7.11
N LYS A 142 4.04 -63.54 -6.44
CA LYS A 142 3.50 -64.86 -6.82
C LYS A 142 3.08 -64.83 -8.30
N GLY A 143 3.78 -65.58 -9.16
CA GLY A 143 3.53 -65.64 -10.60
C GLY A 143 4.53 -64.88 -11.50
N ILE A 144 5.53 -64.19 -10.95
CA ILE A 144 6.64 -63.56 -11.69
C ILE A 144 7.97 -64.16 -11.19
N PRO A 145 8.92 -64.53 -12.06
CA PRO A 145 10.22 -65.05 -11.60
C PRO A 145 10.91 -64.04 -10.68
N ALA A 146 11.45 -64.53 -9.56
CA ALA A 146 12.14 -63.75 -8.54
C ALA A 146 13.18 -62.80 -9.15
N PHE A 147 13.08 -61.50 -8.89
CA PHE A 147 14.15 -60.56 -9.23
C PHE A 147 15.23 -60.62 -8.15
N SER A 148 16.49 -60.77 -8.55
CA SER A 148 17.62 -60.94 -7.63
C SER A 148 18.60 -59.79 -7.81
N ILE A 149 18.92 -59.12 -6.71
CA ILE A 149 20.23 -58.47 -6.58
C ILE A 149 21.22 -59.62 -6.41
N THR A 150 22.17 -59.77 -7.32
CA THR A 150 23.14 -60.87 -7.32
C THR A 150 24.52 -60.38 -6.90
N ASN A 151 25.39 -61.34 -6.61
CA ASN A 151 26.84 -61.10 -6.50
C ASN A 151 27.25 -60.25 -7.69
N GLY A 152 27.96 -59.13 -7.51
CA GLY A 152 28.30 -58.27 -8.64
C GLY A 152 27.55 -56.93 -8.72
N THR A 153 26.72 -56.59 -7.73
CA THR A 153 25.90 -55.35 -7.74
C THR A 153 26.50 -54.28 -6.84
N SER A 154 26.50 -53.03 -7.30
CA SER A 154 26.76 -51.85 -6.47
C SER A 154 25.76 -50.75 -6.75
N ILE A 155 25.38 -50.04 -5.70
CA ILE A 155 24.41 -48.93 -5.73
C ILE A 155 25.04 -47.68 -5.15
N GLY A 156 24.75 -46.52 -5.72
CA GLY A 156 25.22 -45.26 -5.18
C GLY A 156 25.06 -44.08 -6.13
N LEU A 157 26.07 -43.22 -6.17
CA LEU A 157 26.05 -41.95 -6.88
C LEU A 157 27.25 -41.85 -7.80
N ALA A 158 27.04 -41.28 -8.99
CA ALA A 158 28.11 -41.03 -9.94
C ALA A 158 27.97 -39.65 -10.58
N THR A 159 29.10 -39.03 -10.90
CA THR A 159 29.10 -37.84 -11.76
C THR A 159 28.75 -38.20 -13.20
N LYS A 160 28.27 -37.21 -13.98
CA LYS A 160 28.01 -37.35 -15.42
C LYS A 160 29.19 -37.90 -16.24
N GLN A 161 30.41 -37.75 -15.73
CA GLN A 161 31.64 -38.14 -16.42
C GLN A 161 31.96 -39.63 -16.28
N MET A 162 31.24 -40.37 -15.41
CA MET A 162 31.47 -41.79 -15.19
C MET A 162 31.26 -42.60 -16.49
N PRO A 163 32.26 -43.34 -16.98
CA PRO A 163 32.09 -44.26 -18.10
C PRO A 163 31.21 -45.46 -17.72
N LEU A 164 30.29 -45.86 -18.60
CA LEU A 164 29.36 -46.97 -18.34
C LEU A 164 29.99 -48.36 -18.28
N ASN A 165 31.23 -48.52 -18.77
CA ASN A 165 31.97 -49.78 -18.74
C ASN A 165 32.81 -49.94 -17.46
N TYR A 166 32.72 -49.01 -16.51
CA TYR A 166 33.35 -49.10 -15.20
C TYR A 166 32.35 -49.49 -14.13
N TRP A 167 32.84 -50.18 -13.12
CA TRP A 167 32.07 -50.53 -11.95
C TRP A 167 31.89 -49.32 -11.02
N LEU A 168 30.67 -49.11 -10.52
CA LEU A 168 30.35 -48.03 -9.60
C LEU A 168 31.06 -48.19 -8.26
N GLY A 169 31.85 -47.18 -7.88
CA GLY A 169 32.76 -47.23 -6.74
C GLY A 169 34.22 -47.49 -7.12
N ALA A 170 34.51 -47.87 -8.37
CA ALA A 170 35.88 -48.06 -8.90
C ALA A 170 36.33 -46.91 -9.84
N TYR A 171 35.56 -45.82 -9.90
CA TYR A 171 35.87 -44.64 -10.72
C TYR A 171 35.85 -43.38 -9.85
N GLU A 172 36.74 -42.45 -10.15
CA GLU A 172 36.85 -41.16 -9.45
C GLU A 172 35.55 -40.37 -9.55
N GLY A 173 35.12 -39.74 -8.44
CA GLY A 173 33.82 -39.05 -8.39
C GLY A 173 32.61 -39.99 -8.37
N THR A 174 32.79 -41.21 -7.88
CA THR A 174 31.69 -42.13 -7.58
C THR A 174 31.69 -42.54 -6.12
N TYR A 175 30.51 -42.79 -5.59
CA TYR A 175 30.28 -43.26 -4.23
C TYR A 175 29.39 -44.48 -4.30
N ALA A 176 29.73 -45.57 -3.60
CA ALA A 176 28.99 -46.82 -3.75
C ALA A 176 28.88 -47.62 -2.46
N TYR A 177 27.86 -48.46 -2.42
CA TYR A 177 27.71 -49.56 -1.49
C TYR A 177 27.61 -50.85 -2.32
N SER A 178 28.60 -51.73 -2.18
CA SER A 178 28.67 -52.99 -2.93
C SER A 178 28.00 -54.14 -2.18
N TYR A 179 27.51 -55.11 -2.93
CA TYR A 179 26.87 -56.32 -2.40
C TYR A 179 27.72 -57.06 -1.36
N SER A 180 29.06 -56.96 -1.49
CA SER A 180 30.06 -57.54 -0.60
C SER A 180 30.12 -56.89 0.78
N GLY A 181 29.30 -55.89 1.05
CA GLY A 181 29.32 -55.20 2.32
C GLY A 181 30.44 -54.17 2.41
N THR A 182 30.76 -53.46 1.32
CA THR A 182 31.83 -52.46 1.31
C THR A 182 31.31 -51.11 0.83
N PHE A 183 31.69 -50.02 1.51
CA PHE A 183 31.48 -48.67 1.01
C PHE A 183 32.69 -48.20 0.20
N TRP A 184 32.41 -47.55 -0.91
CA TRP A 184 33.42 -47.00 -1.82
C TRP A 184 33.27 -45.50 -1.92
N ASP A 185 34.40 -44.82 -1.89
CA ASP A 185 34.56 -43.38 -2.00
C ASP A 185 35.68 -43.07 -2.99
N HIS A 186 35.36 -42.40 -4.11
CA HIS A 186 36.36 -41.98 -5.10
C HIS A 186 37.34 -43.11 -5.52
N ALA A 187 36.84 -44.27 -5.95
CA ALA A 187 37.65 -45.44 -6.30
C ALA A 187 38.37 -46.15 -5.13
N HIS A 188 38.15 -45.74 -3.89
CA HIS A 188 38.78 -46.32 -2.70
C HIS A 188 37.74 -46.97 -1.79
N ALA A 189 38.05 -48.15 -1.24
CA ALA A 189 37.24 -48.73 -0.18
C ALA A 189 37.42 -47.93 1.11
N ILE A 190 36.33 -47.68 1.84
CA ILE A 190 36.37 -46.96 3.10
C ILE A 190 36.75 -47.92 4.22
N ASP A 191 37.81 -47.60 4.94
CA ASP A 191 38.23 -48.35 6.12
C ASP A 191 37.23 -48.16 7.28
N GLY A 192 36.89 -49.26 7.96
CA GLY A 192 36.04 -49.18 9.16
C GLY A 192 35.24 -50.46 9.42
N LYS A 193 34.10 -50.30 10.08
CA LYS A 193 33.15 -51.39 10.27
C LYS A 193 32.45 -51.66 8.93
N GLU A 194 32.74 -52.83 8.36
CA GLU A 194 32.08 -53.26 7.12
C GLU A 194 30.54 -53.27 7.30
N PRO A 195 29.78 -52.59 6.42
CA PRO A 195 28.33 -52.71 6.40
C PRO A 195 27.91 -54.16 6.07
N PRO A 196 26.67 -54.55 6.41
CA PRO A 196 26.19 -55.89 6.08
C PRO A 196 26.26 -56.13 4.56
N GLU A 197 26.53 -57.36 4.12
CA GLU A 197 26.32 -57.75 2.72
C GLU A 197 24.84 -57.60 2.34
N PHE A 198 24.52 -57.43 1.06
CA PHE A 198 23.15 -57.49 0.58
C PHE A 198 23.03 -58.38 -0.66
N GLY A 199 21.84 -58.93 -0.86
CA GLY A 199 21.60 -59.81 -2.00
C GLY A 199 20.12 -59.96 -2.31
N LYS A 200 19.74 -61.16 -2.74
CA LYS A 200 18.39 -61.45 -3.19
C LYS A 200 17.35 -61.07 -2.12
N CYS A 201 16.30 -60.37 -2.56
CA CYS A 201 15.20 -59.88 -1.74
C CYS A 201 15.48 -58.73 -0.78
N ASP A 202 16.73 -58.26 -0.67
CA ASP A 202 17.04 -57.06 0.11
C ASP A 202 16.53 -55.80 -0.57
N VAL A 203 16.23 -54.79 0.26
CA VAL A 203 15.97 -53.43 -0.19
C VAL A 203 17.09 -52.53 0.25
N VAL A 204 17.84 -52.00 -0.71
CA VAL A 204 18.95 -51.07 -0.43
C VAL A 204 18.53 -49.68 -0.86
N GLY A 205 18.59 -48.73 0.08
CA GLY A 205 18.41 -47.31 -0.22
C GLY A 205 19.75 -46.58 -0.21
N CYS A 206 19.95 -45.66 -1.13
CA CYS A 206 21.04 -44.68 -1.15
C CYS A 206 20.42 -43.30 -1.14
N GLY A 207 20.95 -42.34 -0.38
CA GLY A 207 20.50 -40.94 -0.33
C GLY A 207 21.61 -39.99 0.10
N VAL A 208 21.36 -38.68 0.01
CA VAL A 208 22.29 -37.64 0.47
C VAL A 208 21.55 -36.64 1.32
N ASN A 209 22.08 -36.33 2.49
CA ASN A 209 21.68 -35.16 3.25
C ASN A 209 22.32 -33.93 2.59
N LEU A 210 21.55 -33.10 1.89
CA LEU A 210 22.12 -31.97 1.15
C LEU A 210 22.76 -30.91 2.07
N ALA A 211 22.30 -30.79 3.31
CA ALA A 211 22.83 -29.80 4.25
C ALA A 211 24.21 -30.21 4.77
N THR A 212 24.39 -31.48 5.12
CA THR A 212 25.66 -32.01 5.64
C THR A 212 26.54 -32.62 4.57
N ARG A 213 26.01 -32.82 3.36
CA ARG A 213 26.58 -33.61 2.27
C ARG A 213 26.86 -35.08 2.61
N GLN A 214 26.32 -35.58 3.72
CA GLN A 214 26.49 -36.97 4.13
C GLN A 214 25.71 -37.90 3.22
N ILE A 215 26.35 -38.96 2.73
CA ILE A 215 25.67 -40.04 2.01
C ILE A 215 25.10 -41.02 3.04
N ILE A 216 23.86 -41.42 2.84
CA ILE A 216 23.10 -42.29 3.74
C ILE A 216 22.74 -43.56 2.97
N TYR A 217 23.13 -44.70 3.51
CA TYR A 217 22.66 -46.00 3.03
C TYR A 217 21.68 -46.63 4.01
N THR A 218 20.73 -47.38 3.46
CA THR A 218 19.81 -48.20 4.26
C THR A 218 19.75 -49.61 3.71
N LYS A 219 19.57 -50.59 4.60
CA LYS A 219 19.25 -51.96 4.23
C LYS A 219 17.95 -52.37 4.91
N ASN A 220 16.97 -52.80 4.12
CA ASN A 220 15.64 -53.23 4.58
C ASN A 220 14.95 -52.20 5.49
N GLY A 221 15.14 -50.90 5.21
CA GLY A 221 14.57 -49.81 5.99
C GLY A 221 15.33 -49.48 7.27
N GLN A 222 16.51 -50.06 7.51
CA GLN A 222 17.40 -49.69 8.63
C GLN A 222 18.58 -48.89 8.10
N ARG A 223 18.88 -47.74 8.74
CA ARG A 223 20.03 -46.89 8.41
C ARG A 223 21.35 -47.59 8.76
N LEU A 224 22.29 -47.57 7.83
CA LEU A 224 23.65 -48.07 8.02
C LEU A 224 24.55 -46.98 8.59
N ASP A 225 25.67 -47.37 9.19
CA ASP A 225 26.66 -46.43 9.71
C ASP A 225 27.48 -45.84 8.56
N THR A 226 27.15 -44.60 8.18
CA THR A 226 27.82 -43.84 7.11
C THR A 226 28.44 -42.55 7.64
N ALA A 227 28.85 -42.54 8.91
CA ALA A 227 29.37 -41.33 9.58
C ALA A 227 30.56 -40.68 8.85
N ASN A 228 31.35 -41.48 8.12
CA ASN A 228 32.56 -41.03 7.43
C ASN A 228 32.38 -40.83 5.91
N LEU A 229 31.15 -40.93 5.38
CA LEU A 229 30.91 -40.86 3.95
C LEU A 229 30.20 -39.56 3.56
N PHE A 230 30.91 -38.71 2.84
CA PHE A 230 30.45 -37.39 2.41
C PHE A 230 30.75 -37.17 0.94
N VAL A 231 29.87 -36.45 0.26
CA VAL A 231 30.18 -35.90 -1.06
C VAL A 231 31.24 -34.82 -0.88
N ASP A 232 32.29 -34.88 -1.71
CA ASP A 232 33.38 -33.91 -1.70
C ASP A 232 32.84 -32.47 -1.72
N SER A 233 33.46 -31.61 -0.89
CA SER A 233 33.14 -30.19 -0.83
C SER A 233 33.31 -29.48 -2.18
N ALA A 234 34.29 -29.92 -2.99
CA ALA A 234 34.54 -29.39 -4.33
C ALA A 234 33.56 -29.92 -5.38
N ALA A 235 32.89 -31.05 -5.14
CA ALA A 235 31.92 -31.62 -6.06
C ALA A 235 30.59 -30.86 -6.00
N ASN A 236 30.00 -30.61 -7.17
CA ASN A 236 28.66 -30.06 -7.26
C ASN A 236 27.64 -31.19 -7.05
N LEU A 237 26.88 -31.09 -5.96
CA LEU A 237 25.89 -32.11 -5.58
C LEU A 237 24.79 -32.29 -6.63
N PHE A 238 24.52 -31.26 -7.44
CA PHE A 238 23.56 -31.33 -8.55
C PHE A 238 24.09 -32.07 -9.79
N ASP A 239 25.39 -32.38 -9.83
CA ASP A 239 26.03 -33.13 -10.91
C ASP A 239 26.19 -34.63 -10.58
N LEU A 240 25.63 -35.08 -9.44
CA LEU A 240 25.57 -36.48 -9.04
C LEU A 240 24.22 -37.10 -9.40
N PHE A 241 24.28 -38.30 -9.97
CA PHE A 241 23.12 -39.06 -10.41
C PHE A 241 23.06 -40.41 -9.69
N PRO A 242 21.85 -40.89 -9.33
CA PRO A 242 21.61 -42.28 -8.99
C PRO A 242 22.25 -43.23 -10.01
N CYS A 243 23.11 -44.13 -9.56
CA CYS A 243 23.82 -45.06 -10.42
C CYS A 243 23.83 -46.46 -9.82
N ILE A 244 23.86 -47.47 -10.70
CA ILE A 244 23.91 -48.88 -10.36
C ILE A 244 24.81 -49.59 -11.35
N SER A 245 25.68 -50.46 -10.85
CA SER A 245 26.42 -51.42 -11.67
C SER A 245 25.94 -52.83 -11.38
N MET A 246 25.79 -53.62 -12.45
CA MET A 246 25.33 -55.02 -12.40
C MET A 246 26.25 -55.84 -13.30
N SER A 247 26.62 -57.04 -12.86
CA SER A 247 27.68 -57.82 -13.51
C SER A 247 27.19 -59.06 -14.23
N HIS A 248 26.02 -59.62 -13.87
CA HIS A 248 25.56 -60.87 -14.47
C HIS A 248 24.42 -60.64 -15.46
N PRO A 249 24.51 -61.19 -16.68
CA PRO A 249 23.40 -61.17 -17.63
C PRO A 249 22.15 -61.79 -17.02
N GLY A 250 21.01 -61.11 -17.14
CA GLY A 250 19.72 -61.58 -16.62
C GLY A 250 19.39 -61.15 -15.20
N ASP A 251 20.31 -60.47 -14.51
CA ASP A 251 20.01 -59.75 -13.27
C ASP A 251 18.94 -58.70 -13.49
N LYS A 252 18.09 -58.51 -12.49
CA LYS A 252 16.96 -57.58 -12.56
C LYS A 252 16.77 -56.88 -11.24
N ILE A 253 16.56 -55.58 -11.35
CA ILE A 253 16.34 -54.66 -10.24
C ILE A 253 15.10 -53.82 -10.52
N GLU A 254 14.46 -53.35 -9.46
CA GLU A 254 13.40 -52.36 -9.54
C GLU A 254 13.83 -51.13 -8.73
N ALA A 255 14.01 -50.00 -9.39
CA ALA A 255 14.34 -48.74 -8.73
C ALA A 255 13.06 -48.01 -8.34
N ASN A 256 12.98 -47.58 -7.08
CA ASN A 256 11.91 -46.76 -6.54
C ASN A 256 12.47 -45.36 -6.21
N PHE A 257 12.03 -44.35 -6.98
CA PHE A 257 12.39 -42.93 -6.79
C PHE A 257 11.36 -42.16 -5.95
N GLY A 258 10.49 -42.88 -5.23
CA GLY A 258 9.52 -42.29 -4.30
C GLY A 258 8.11 -42.14 -4.88
N PRO A 259 7.18 -41.56 -4.09
CA PRO A 259 7.41 -41.04 -2.73
C PRO A 259 7.34 -42.12 -1.63
N ASN A 260 6.93 -43.36 -1.95
CA ASN A 260 6.69 -44.40 -0.96
C ASN A 260 7.95 -45.25 -0.72
N PHE A 261 8.69 -45.00 0.34
CA PHE A 261 9.92 -45.73 0.68
C PHE A 261 9.73 -46.72 1.85
N LYS A 262 10.58 -47.75 1.92
CA LYS A 262 10.61 -48.67 3.08
C LYS A 262 11.26 -48.05 4.32
N PHE A 263 12.17 -47.10 4.14
CA PHE A 263 12.76 -46.31 5.22
C PHE A 263 11.85 -45.14 5.57
N ASN A 264 11.56 -44.94 6.87
CA ASN A 264 10.85 -43.75 7.31
C ASN A 264 11.81 -42.55 7.33
N ILE A 265 11.65 -41.67 6.34
CA ILE A 265 12.52 -40.50 6.14
C ILE A 265 12.43 -39.52 7.32
N ALA A 266 11.31 -39.49 8.05
CA ALA A 266 11.11 -38.60 9.20
C ALA A 266 11.97 -38.96 10.43
N ASP A 267 12.45 -40.19 10.53
CA ASP A 267 13.18 -40.68 11.72
C ASP A 267 14.71 -40.44 11.64
N GLY A 268 15.20 -39.76 10.59
CA GLY A 268 16.63 -39.67 10.27
C GLY A 268 17.17 -38.31 9.82
N ILE A 269 16.41 -37.23 10.02
CA ILE A 269 16.82 -35.83 9.80
C ILE A 269 16.89 -35.11 11.15
#